data_AF-B8CEV7-F1
#
_entry.id   AF-B8CEV7-F1
#
_cell.length_a   1.000
_cell.length_b   1.000
_cell.length_c   1.000
_cell.angle_alpha   90.00
_cell.angle_beta   90.00
_cell.angle_gamma   90.00
#
_symmetry.space_group_name_H-M   'P 1'
#
loop_
_entity.id
_entity.type
_entity.pdbx_description
1 polymer ?
#
loop_
_entity_poly.entity_id
_entity_poly.type
_entity_poly.pdbx_seq_one_letter_code
_entity_poly.pdbx_strand_id
1 'polypeptide(L)'
;MNPSHPHQVRSFNYYQSNTFSSTPTNYTLRAPTASDVSYFQSTLSRPERSVLTTLTPTSTNEDELSKYNQDWTNHYQGHSQLALRPQTTAEVSSILSYCNKNLIGVVPQGGNTGLCGGATPISNEIILSLQDMNQINCLDEHSGILQCDSGCILQNLHEYAYDKGFLFPLDIGSKGTCQIGGNVSTNAGGQYFYRFGGLHGTVVGLEVVLPNGRILQRSSSHRKDNTGYDLKHLFIGAEGTLGIITKVAIACPTLPASKNVALLVCNSYQDVLSVLQSAKEELAEILSAMELMDLQTLMLVREFITDVNSGEAQLLKQMMNTGSNSTQQSKPLYLLVETQGSNSQHDTSKMDSFLTRLYESEAIHNGFLAQDSKQMMSMWGIRESCNPSVAKAGYVHKFDVSIPIDEYIDVAEEVKVRLDDCTITTTTISSSKPAVCVWGHVADGNAHINIVTPGEYQKNDALAEYIEQTVYQSVLKRKGSISAEHGLGQSKNEYLGRIKEKNAMEAMLNVKEVFDPNGIMNPGKFLPN
;
A
#
# COMPACT_ATOMS: atom_id res chain seq x y z
N MET A 1 23.57 -46.83 26.56
CA MET A 1 23.85 -46.88 25.11
C MET A 1 22.58 -47.30 24.38
N ASN A 2 21.78 -46.33 23.93
CA ASN A 2 21.29 -46.16 22.56
C ASN A 2 20.22 -45.06 22.58
N PRO A 3 20.31 -44.02 21.73
CA PRO A 3 19.38 -42.89 21.73
C PRO A 3 18.15 -43.21 20.89
N SER A 4 16.97 -42.94 21.45
CA SER A 4 15.68 -43.14 20.79
C SER A 4 15.16 -41.83 20.19
N HIS A 5 15.07 -41.85 18.85
CA HIS A 5 14.18 -41.10 17.96
C HIS A 5 14.36 -39.58 17.74
N PRO A 6 14.64 -39.15 16.50
CA PRO A 6 14.54 -37.75 16.10
C PRO A 6 13.06 -37.35 15.95
N HIS A 7 12.72 -36.16 16.46
CA HIS A 7 11.46 -35.49 16.20
C HIS A 7 11.29 -35.28 14.68
N GLN A 8 10.50 -36.14 14.03
CA GLN A 8 9.99 -35.86 12.70
C GLN A 8 9.06 -34.65 12.81
N VAL A 9 9.50 -33.51 12.27
CA VAL A 9 8.64 -32.39 11.92
C VAL A 9 7.62 -32.93 10.91
N ARG A 10 6.40 -33.22 11.38
CA ARG A 10 5.29 -33.56 10.49
C ARG A 10 4.93 -32.30 9.71
N SER A 11 5.24 -32.28 8.42
CA SER A 11 4.70 -31.30 7.49
C SER A 11 3.18 -31.48 7.43
N PHE A 12 2.45 -30.56 8.05
CA PHE A 12 1.02 -30.46 7.82
C PHE A 12 0.80 -29.73 6.49
N ASN A 13 0.54 -30.49 5.44
CA ASN A 13 -0.04 -29.96 4.21
C ASN A 13 -1.45 -29.44 4.52
N TYR A 14 -1.55 -28.18 4.97
CA TYR A 14 -2.81 -27.42 4.98
C TYR A 14 -3.26 -27.02 3.57
N TYR A 15 -2.48 -27.38 2.55
CA TYR A 15 -2.76 -27.11 1.16
C TYR A 15 -3.77 -28.11 0.61
N GLN A 16 -4.99 -27.65 0.29
CA GLN A 16 -5.70 -28.28 -0.81
C GLN A 16 -4.84 -28.10 -2.06
N SER A 17 -4.42 -29.21 -2.67
CA SER A 17 -3.66 -29.29 -3.91
C SER A 17 -4.49 -28.91 -5.14
N ASN A 18 -5.27 -27.84 -5.05
CA ASN A 18 -5.97 -27.28 -6.19
C ASN A 18 -5.05 -26.22 -6.81
N THR A 19 -3.92 -26.66 -7.40
CA THR A 19 -3.15 -25.79 -8.28
C THR A 19 -4.04 -25.41 -9.45
N PHE A 20 -4.49 -24.16 -9.49
CA PHE A 20 -5.15 -23.60 -10.65
C PHE A 20 -4.18 -23.72 -11.84
N SER A 21 -4.50 -24.59 -12.79
CA SER A 21 -3.80 -24.70 -14.06
C SER A 21 -4.58 -23.84 -15.06
N SER A 22 -4.20 -22.58 -15.22
CA SER A 22 -4.55 -21.82 -16.42
C SER A 22 -3.98 -22.54 -17.63
N THR A 23 -4.69 -22.51 -18.76
CA THR A 23 -4.00 -22.71 -20.04
C THR A 23 -3.22 -21.41 -20.26
N PRO A 24 -1.89 -21.44 -20.47
CA PRO A 24 -1.13 -20.20 -20.61
C PRO A 24 -1.74 -19.35 -21.73
N THR A 25 -2.19 -18.14 -21.40
CA THR A 25 -2.53 -17.16 -22.44
C THR A 25 -1.22 -16.70 -23.07
N ASN A 26 -0.78 -17.41 -24.12
CA ASN A 26 0.41 -17.06 -24.88
C ASN A 26 0.14 -15.85 -25.78
N TYR A 27 0.12 -14.65 -25.18
CA TYR A 27 0.15 -13.42 -25.94
C TYR A 27 1.48 -13.32 -26.68
N THR A 28 1.43 -13.22 -28.01
CA THR A 28 2.64 -13.00 -28.83
C THR A 28 2.85 -11.50 -28.99
N LEU A 29 3.48 -10.88 -27.99
CA LEU A 29 3.81 -9.46 -28.01
C LEU A 29 5.14 -9.21 -28.75
N ARG A 30 5.25 -8.09 -29.45
CA ARG A 30 6.48 -7.65 -30.11
C ARG A 30 7.14 -6.49 -29.38
N ALA A 31 8.46 -6.40 -29.52
CA ALA A 31 9.22 -5.24 -29.06
C ALA A 31 8.90 -3.98 -29.89
N PRO A 32 8.99 -2.78 -29.31
CA PRO A 32 8.92 -1.52 -30.04
C PRO A 32 10.11 -1.35 -30.99
N THR A 33 9.90 -0.61 -32.07
CA THR A 33 10.87 -0.35 -33.14
C THR A 33 11.02 1.15 -33.40
N ALA A 34 12.02 1.55 -34.18
CA ALA A 34 12.20 2.94 -34.61
C ALA A 34 10.99 3.52 -35.37
N SER A 35 10.24 2.68 -36.10
CA SER A 35 9.01 3.09 -36.78
C SER A 35 7.90 3.42 -35.78
N ASP A 36 7.83 2.72 -34.65
CA ASP A 36 6.86 2.98 -33.60
C ASP A 36 7.17 4.30 -32.89
N VAL A 37 8.45 4.55 -32.62
CA VAL A 37 8.93 5.84 -32.09
C VAL A 37 8.50 6.98 -33.02
N SER A 38 8.70 6.83 -34.33
CA SER A 38 8.31 7.83 -35.33
C SER A 38 6.81 8.10 -35.32
N TYR A 39 5.99 7.05 -35.16
CA TYR A 39 4.54 7.21 -35.00
C TYR A 39 4.20 8.03 -33.75
N PHE A 40 4.76 7.70 -32.59
CA PHE A 40 4.48 8.43 -31.35
C PHE A 40 4.95 9.88 -31.40
N GLN A 41 6.10 10.14 -32.03
CA GLN A 41 6.59 11.51 -32.24
C GLN A 41 5.65 12.35 -33.11
N SER A 42 4.99 11.74 -34.10
CA SER A 42 4.00 12.42 -34.93
C SER A 42 2.63 12.60 -34.26
N THR A 43 2.33 11.80 -33.23
CA THR A 43 1.02 11.75 -32.58
C THR A 43 0.95 12.64 -31.34
N LEU A 44 2.04 12.72 -30.58
CA LEU A 44 2.10 13.46 -29.32
C LEU A 44 2.33 14.95 -29.57
N SER A 45 1.63 15.80 -28.82
CA SER A 45 1.70 17.26 -28.98
C SER A 45 3.06 17.87 -28.64
N ARG A 46 3.87 17.19 -27.80
CA ARG A 46 5.21 17.64 -27.38
C ARG A 46 6.23 16.50 -27.45
N PRO A 47 6.54 15.99 -28.65
CA PRO A 47 7.31 14.75 -28.80
C PRO A 47 8.71 14.82 -28.19
N GLU A 48 9.35 16.00 -28.26
CA GLU A 48 10.68 16.28 -27.67
C GLU A 48 10.75 16.03 -26.15
N ARG A 49 9.61 16.10 -25.45
CA ARG A 49 9.50 15.86 -24.00
C ARG A 49 8.78 14.56 -23.67
N SER A 50 7.86 14.16 -24.56
CA SER A 50 6.93 13.07 -24.32
C SER A 50 7.41 11.72 -24.85
N VAL A 51 8.48 11.65 -25.63
CA VAL A 51 9.05 10.40 -26.16
C VAL A 51 10.48 10.26 -25.67
N LEU A 52 10.71 9.35 -24.72
CA LEU A 52 12.03 8.99 -24.20
C LEU A 52 12.40 7.61 -24.73
N THR A 53 13.53 7.47 -25.42
CA THR A 53 13.88 6.18 -26.06
C THR A 53 15.38 6.00 -26.26
N THR A 54 15.82 4.75 -26.24
CA THR A 54 17.20 4.35 -26.61
C THR A 54 17.28 3.74 -28.01
N LEU A 55 16.15 3.71 -28.76
CA LEU A 55 16.09 3.17 -30.12
C LEU A 55 16.62 4.19 -31.14
N THR A 56 17.51 3.75 -32.04
CA THR A 56 18.07 4.62 -33.09
C THR A 56 17.06 4.88 -34.21
N PRO A 57 17.13 6.04 -34.91
CA PRO A 57 18.18 7.07 -34.88
C PRO A 57 18.02 8.14 -33.78
N THR A 58 16.90 8.13 -33.04
CA THR A 58 16.59 9.16 -32.05
C THR A 58 16.83 8.63 -30.65
N SER A 59 17.95 8.98 -30.00
CA SER A 59 18.27 8.49 -28.65
C SER A 59 18.20 9.62 -27.61
N THR A 60 17.42 9.42 -26.54
CA THR A 60 17.56 10.17 -25.29
C THR A 60 18.69 9.58 -24.45
N ASN A 61 19.15 10.32 -23.43
CA ASN A 61 20.13 9.79 -22.48
C ASN A 61 19.58 8.53 -21.77
N GLU A 62 20.35 7.44 -21.76
CA GLU A 62 20.01 6.19 -21.06
C GLU A 62 19.66 6.44 -19.58
N ASP A 63 20.32 7.41 -18.96
CA ASP A 63 20.10 7.81 -17.56
C ASP A 63 18.69 8.37 -17.30
N GLU A 64 18.01 8.91 -18.32
CA GLU A 64 16.64 9.40 -18.16
C GLU A 64 15.63 8.25 -18.17
N LEU A 65 15.87 7.22 -18.98
CA LEU A 65 14.98 6.06 -19.12
C LEU A 65 15.14 5.06 -17.97
N SER A 66 16.33 4.99 -17.36
CA SER A 66 16.62 4.10 -16.22
C SER A 66 15.67 4.33 -15.04
N LYS A 67 15.27 5.58 -14.78
CA LYS A 67 14.33 5.97 -13.70
C LYS A 67 12.95 5.35 -13.81
N TYR A 68 12.51 5.03 -15.02
CA TYR A 68 11.22 4.38 -15.27
C TYR A 68 11.33 2.85 -15.18
N ASN A 69 12.53 2.32 -15.41
CA ASN A 69 12.81 0.88 -15.40
C ASN A 69 13.18 0.36 -14.01
N GLN A 70 13.62 1.19 -13.07
CA GLN A 70 13.87 0.79 -11.69
C GLN A 70 12.62 1.01 -10.82
N ASP A 71 12.23 0.01 -10.05
CA ASP A 71 11.15 0.14 -9.07
C ASP A 71 11.57 0.86 -7.78
N TRP A 72 10.60 1.21 -6.92
CA TRP A 72 10.83 1.90 -5.66
C TRP A 72 11.69 1.12 -4.66
N THR A 73 11.60 -0.22 -4.64
CA THR A 73 12.30 -1.05 -3.64
C THR A 73 13.68 -1.51 -4.10
N ASN A 74 14.10 -1.18 -5.32
CA ASN A 74 15.30 -1.68 -5.98
C ASN A 74 15.34 -3.22 -6.14
N HIS A 75 14.17 -3.87 -6.17
CA HIS A 75 14.07 -5.33 -6.35
C HIS A 75 13.75 -5.73 -7.79
N TYR A 76 13.13 -4.83 -8.56
CA TYR A 76 12.69 -5.08 -9.93
C TYR A 76 13.33 -4.08 -10.89
N GLN A 77 14.02 -4.61 -11.90
CA GLN A 77 14.68 -3.84 -12.94
C GLN A 77 14.13 -4.25 -14.32
N GLY A 78 13.45 -3.32 -14.97
CA GLY A 78 12.99 -3.43 -16.35
C GLY A 78 14.08 -3.06 -17.37
N HIS A 79 13.79 -3.34 -18.64
CA HIS A 79 14.67 -3.06 -19.78
C HIS A 79 13.93 -2.40 -20.95
N SER A 80 12.84 -1.68 -20.66
CA SER A 80 12.11 -0.94 -21.68
C SER A 80 13.01 0.08 -22.37
N GLN A 81 12.90 0.14 -23.69
CA GLN A 81 13.64 1.07 -24.54
C GLN A 81 12.80 2.29 -24.95
N LEU A 82 11.58 2.41 -24.44
CA LEU A 82 10.65 3.48 -24.81
C LEU A 82 9.69 3.81 -23.66
N ALA A 83 9.73 5.06 -23.19
CA ALA A 83 8.76 5.64 -22.28
C ALA A 83 8.02 6.81 -22.96
N LEU A 84 6.71 6.85 -22.80
CA LEU A 84 5.82 7.85 -23.35
C LEU A 84 5.16 8.66 -22.21
N ARG A 85 5.08 9.99 -22.37
CA ARG A 85 4.44 10.91 -21.41
C ARG A 85 3.34 11.73 -22.09
N PRO A 86 2.15 11.16 -22.32
CA PRO A 86 1.02 11.89 -22.87
C PRO A 86 0.58 13.00 -21.91
N GLN A 87 -0.02 14.05 -22.48
CA GLN A 87 -0.58 15.19 -21.75
C GLN A 87 -2.12 15.18 -21.76
N THR A 88 -2.74 14.33 -22.57
CA THR A 88 -4.20 14.28 -22.72
C THR A 88 -4.74 12.85 -22.87
N THR A 89 -6.01 12.66 -22.52
CA THR A 89 -6.74 11.40 -22.74
C THR A 89 -6.73 10.98 -24.22
N ALA A 90 -6.81 11.93 -25.16
CA ALA A 90 -6.81 11.64 -26.59
C ALA A 90 -5.46 11.05 -27.06
N GLU A 91 -4.35 11.53 -26.49
CA GLU A 91 -3.02 10.97 -26.74
C GLU A 91 -2.90 9.56 -26.18
N VAL A 92 -3.36 9.31 -24.94
CA VAL A 92 -3.42 7.96 -24.34
C VAL A 92 -4.23 7.00 -25.23
N SER A 93 -5.40 7.44 -25.69
CA SER A 93 -6.26 6.71 -26.64
C SER A 93 -5.52 6.33 -27.92
N SER A 94 -4.82 7.28 -28.52
CA SER A 94 -4.07 7.06 -29.76
C SER A 94 -2.88 6.11 -29.58
N ILE A 95 -2.22 6.18 -28.42
CA ILE A 95 -1.15 5.26 -28.04
C ILE A 95 -1.68 3.84 -27.88
N LEU A 96 -2.71 3.65 -27.04
CA LEU A 96 -3.24 2.30 -26.77
C LEU A 96 -3.80 1.65 -28.02
N SER A 97 -4.56 2.38 -28.84
CA SER A 97 -5.07 1.86 -30.12
C SER A 97 -3.93 1.38 -31.03
N TYR A 98 -2.85 2.15 -31.12
CA TYR A 98 -1.67 1.76 -31.89
C TYR A 98 -0.98 0.52 -31.32
N CYS A 99 -0.70 0.51 -30.02
CA CYS A 99 -0.07 -0.63 -29.34
C CYS A 99 -0.90 -1.90 -29.48
N ASN A 100 -2.21 -1.81 -29.32
CA ASN A 100 -3.11 -2.96 -29.45
C ASN A 100 -3.15 -3.50 -30.87
N LYS A 101 -3.21 -2.64 -31.90
CA LYS A 101 -3.12 -3.05 -33.30
C LYS A 101 -1.79 -3.73 -33.64
N ASN A 102 -0.73 -3.33 -32.96
CA ASN A 102 0.64 -3.75 -33.21
C ASN A 102 1.16 -4.83 -32.24
N LEU A 103 0.34 -5.29 -31.28
CA LEU A 103 0.72 -6.24 -30.23
C LEU A 103 1.95 -5.79 -29.43
N ILE A 104 2.01 -4.52 -29.07
CA ILE A 104 3.07 -3.96 -28.20
C ILE A 104 2.53 -3.90 -26.77
N GLY A 105 3.22 -4.54 -25.83
CA GLY A 105 2.88 -4.48 -24.41
C GLY A 105 3.07 -3.07 -23.83
N VAL A 106 2.21 -2.68 -22.90
CA VAL A 106 2.19 -1.36 -22.26
C VAL A 106 2.17 -1.53 -20.74
N VAL A 107 3.08 -0.85 -20.04
CA VAL A 107 3.10 -0.76 -18.58
C VAL A 107 2.70 0.66 -18.17
N PRO A 108 1.49 0.84 -17.61
CA PRO A 108 1.08 2.12 -17.04
C PRO A 108 1.93 2.44 -15.81
N GLN A 109 2.40 3.68 -15.72
CA GLN A 109 3.22 4.13 -14.60
C GLN A 109 2.75 5.50 -14.09
N GLY A 110 2.42 5.55 -12.79
CA GLY A 110 2.15 6.80 -12.07
C GLY A 110 3.44 7.36 -11.45
N GLY A 111 3.40 7.67 -10.16
CA GLY A 111 4.58 8.12 -9.39
C GLY A 111 5.65 7.06 -9.11
N ASN A 112 5.50 5.84 -9.62
CA ASN A 112 6.44 4.71 -9.42
C ASN A 112 6.77 4.41 -7.94
N THR A 113 5.78 4.49 -7.04
CA THR A 113 5.94 4.23 -5.60
C THR A 113 5.35 2.88 -5.15
N GLY A 114 4.93 2.03 -6.09
CA GLY A 114 4.35 0.72 -5.79
C GLY A 114 5.41 -0.27 -5.29
N LEU A 115 5.02 -1.19 -4.41
CA LEU A 115 5.95 -2.08 -3.70
C LEU A 115 5.97 -3.53 -4.21
N CYS A 116 5.23 -3.79 -5.30
CA CYS A 116 5.01 -5.13 -5.83
C CYS A 116 5.53 -5.30 -7.27
N GLY A 117 6.34 -4.38 -7.79
CA GLY A 117 6.84 -4.40 -9.18
C GLY A 117 5.77 -4.16 -10.26
N GLY A 118 4.53 -3.82 -9.88
CA GLY A 118 3.41 -3.62 -10.80
C GLY A 118 3.67 -2.57 -11.89
N ALA A 119 4.43 -1.53 -11.55
CA ALA A 119 4.74 -0.39 -12.42
C ALA A 119 6.04 -0.57 -13.24
N THR A 120 6.72 -1.71 -13.12
CA THR A 120 8.04 -1.95 -13.74
C THR A 120 7.92 -2.94 -14.90
N PRO A 121 8.49 -2.67 -16.09
CA PRO A 121 8.50 -3.64 -17.20
C PRO A 121 9.17 -4.96 -16.85
N ILE A 122 8.69 -6.06 -17.45
CA ILE A 122 9.29 -7.40 -17.32
C ILE A 122 10.20 -7.68 -18.52
N SER A 123 9.77 -7.27 -19.70
CA SER A 123 10.43 -7.51 -20.97
C SER A 123 10.57 -6.18 -21.73
N ASN A 124 10.08 -6.13 -22.96
CA ASN A 124 10.22 -5.01 -23.88
C ASN A 124 8.96 -4.15 -23.95
N GLU A 125 8.12 -4.16 -22.91
CA GLU A 125 6.92 -3.32 -22.88
C GLU A 125 7.29 -1.84 -22.96
N ILE A 126 6.46 -1.03 -23.60
CA ILE A 126 6.61 0.42 -23.49
C ILE A 126 6.11 0.87 -22.12
N ILE A 127 6.72 1.91 -21.57
CA ILE A 127 6.23 2.54 -20.35
C ILE A 127 5.32 3.70 -20.74
N LEU A 128 4.10 3.75 -20.18
CA LEU A 128 3.21 4.91 -20.33
C LEU A 128 3.11 5.65 -19.00
N SER A 129 3.88 6.75 -18.88
CA SER A 129 3.89 7.59 -17.68
C SER A 129 2.80 8.66 -17.75
N LEU A 130 1.97 8.74 -16.71
CA LEU A 130 0.87 9.73 -16.64
C LEU A 130 1.28 11.06 -16.00
N GLN A 131 2.56 11.24 -15.65
CA GLN A 131 3.03 12.39 -14.87
C GLN A 131 2.76 13.78 -15.49
N ASP A 132 2.62 13.85 -16.81
CA ASP A 132 2.31 15.09 -17.53
C ASP A 132 0.81 15.37 -17.65
N MET A 133 -0.04 14.43 -17.21
CA MET A 133 -1.49 14.62 -17.03
C MET A 133 -1.77 14.98 -15.58
N ASN A 134 -1.49 16.23 -15.19
CA ASN A 134 -1.43 16.66 -13.79
C ASN A 134 -2.30 17.88 -13.47
N GLN A 135 -3.37 18.12 -14.22
CA GLN A 135 -4.25 19.25 -14.00
C GLN A 135 -5.35 18.92 -12.97
N ILE A 136 -5.49 19.78 -11.96
CA ILE A 136 -6.67 19.78 -11.09
C ILE A 136 -7.75 20.57 -11.81
N ASN A 137 -8.82 19.92 -12.25
CA ASN A 137 -9.84 20.53 -13.09
C ASN A 137 -10.80 21.40 -12.27
N CYS A 138 -11.33 20.87 -11.16
CA CYS A 138 -12.20 21.60 -10.26
C CYS A 138 -12.36 20.89 -8.90
N LEU A 139 -12.72 21.66 -7.86
CA LEU A 139 -13.39 21.15 -6.66
C LEU A 139 -14.70 21.91 -6.52
N ASP A 140 -15.82 21.18 -6.54
CA ASP A 140 -17.15 21.72 -6.28
C ASP A 140 -17.32 21.90 -4.76
N GLU A 141 -17.38 23.15 -4.31
CA GLU A 141 -17.45 23.52 -2.89
C GLU A 141 -18.81 23.19 -2.24
N HIS A 142 -19.85 22.89 -3.03
CA HIS A 142 -21.12 22.43 -2.50
C HIS A 142 -21.13 20.92 -2.28
N SER A 143 -20.62 20.14 -3.25
CA SER A 143 -20.64 18.68 -3.16
C SER A 143 -19.38 18.07 -2.52
N GLY A 144 -18.30 18.84 -2.43
CA GLY A 144 -16.96 18.39 -2.06
C GLY A 144 -16.38 17.39 -3.06
N ILE A 145 -16.70 17.49 -4.35
CA ILE A 145 -16.17 16.55 -5.37
C ILE A 145 -15.01 17.23 -6.09
N LEU A 146 -13.83 16.63 -5.97
CA LEU A 146 -12.62 17.02 -6.70
C LEU A 146 -12.53 16.22 -8.00
N GLN A 147 -12.26 16.89 -9.11
CA GLN A 147 -11.96 16.29 -10.41
C GLN A 147 -10.56 16.68 -10.85
N CYS A 148 -9.76 15.69 -11.25
CA CYS A 148 -8.39 15.90 -11.67
C CYS A 148 -7.91 14.83 -12.65
N ASP A 149 -6.82 15.14 -13.35
CA ASP A 149 -6.08 14.17 -14.15
C ASP A 149 -5.36 13.15 -13.25
N SER A 150 -5.18 11.93 -13.76
CA SER A 150 -4.58 10.80 -13.03
C SER A 150 -3.16 11.01 -12.54
N GLY A 151 -2.39 11.86 -13.19
CA GLY A 151 -1.00 12.18 -12.83
C GLY A 151 -0.86 13.21 -11.71
N CYS A 152 -1.97 13.72 -11.15
CA CYS A 152 -1.90 14.63 -10.01
C CYS A 152 -1.27 13.95 -8.79
N ILE A 153 -0.23 14.58 -8.24
CA ILE A 153 0.44 14.13 -7.02
C ILE A 153 -0.53 14.27 -5.83
N LEU A 154 -0.60 13.25 -4.98
CA LEU A 154 -1.53 13.20 -3.85
C LEU A 154 -1.36 14.39 -2.89
N GLN A 155 -0.13 14.77 -2.56
CA GLN A 155 0.17 15.95 -1.72
C GLN A 155 -0.44 17.24 -2.30
N ASN A 156 -0.32 17.46 -3.61
CA ASN A 156 -0.88 18.66 -4.26
C ASN A 156 -2.42 18.65 -4.18
N LEU A 157 -3.05 17.48 -4.25
CA LEU A 157 -4.50 17.33 -4.08
C LEU A 157 -4.95 17.62 -2.65
N HIS A 158 -4.16 17.20 -1.65
CA HIS A 158 -4.37 17.56 -0.24
C HIS A 158 -4.34 19.06 -0.04
N GLU A 159 -3.28 19.72 -0.49
CA GLU A 159 -3.11 21.18 -0.37
C GLU A 159 -4.25 21.93 -1.03
N TYR A 160 -4.60 21.56 -2.27
CA TYR A 160 -5.70 22.18 -3.00
C TYR A 160 -7.08 22.01 -2.32
N ALA A 161 -7.35 20.82 -1.76
CA ALA A 161 -8.59 20.57 -1.03
C ALA A 161 -8.62 21.35 0.30
N TYR A 162 -7.50 21.38 1.01
CA TYR A 162 -7.35 22.06 2.30
C TYR A 162 -7.62 23.57 2.18
N ASP A 163 -7.05 24.21 1.16
CA ASP A 163 -7.26 25.64 0.87
C ASP A 163 -8.74 26.00 0.62
N LYS A 164 -9.55 25.01 0.25
CA LYS A 164 -11.00 25.14 0.02
C LYS A 164 -11.86 24.64 1.19
N GLY A 165 -11.26 24.29 2.33
CA GLY A 165 -11.97 23.80 3.51
C GLY A 165 -12.39 22.33 3.43
N PHE A 166 -11.69 21.51 2.66
CA PHE A 166 -11.91 20.07 2.53
C PHE A 166 -10.67 19.26 2.91
N LEU A 167 -10.87 18.02 3.33
CA LEU A 167 -9.82 17.00 3.40
C LEU A 167 -9.80 16.18 2.11
N PHE A 168 -8.64 15.63 1.80
CA PHE A 168 -8.56 14.52 0.87
C PHE A 168 -8.79 13.20 1.64
N PRO A 169 -9.61 12.26 1.13
CA PRO A 169 -10.05 11.08 1.90
C PRO A 169 -8.98 9.98 2.09
N LEU A 170 -7.79 10.18 1.54
CA LEU A 170 -6.70 9.20 1.47
C LEU A 170 -5.40 9.85 1.95
N ASP A 171 -4.72 9.27 2.94
CA ASP A 171 -3.39 9.74 3.37
C ASP A 171 -2.43 8.54 3.56
N ILE A 172 -1.31 8.60 2.85
CA ILE A 172 -0.30 7.55 2.79
C ILE A 172 1.11 8.16 2.75
N GLY A 173 2.11 7.43 3.26
CA GLY A 173 3.48 7.94 3.39
C GLY A 173 4.16 8.33 2.07
N SER A 174 3.67 7.84 0.92
CA SER A 174 4.18 8.19 -0.41
C SER A 174 3.54 9.43 -1.03
N LYS A 175 2.70 10.18 -0.31
CA LYS A 175 1.88 11.28 -0.85
C LYS A 175 2.64 12.36 -1.63
N GLY A 176 3.91 12.61 -1.28
CA GLY A 176 4.76 13.57 -2.00
C GLY A 176 5.13 13.17 -3.42
N THR A 177 4.91 11.90 -3.79
CA THR A 177 5.33 11.34 -5.08
C THR A 177 4.22 10.54 -5.76
N CYS A 178 3.41 9.80 -5.00
CA CYS A 178 2.35 8.98 -5.57
C CYS A 178 1.30 9.84 -6.28
N GLN A 179 0.71 9.27 -7.32
CA GLN A 179 -0.26 9.96 -8.19
C GLN A 179 -1.63 9.31 -8.03
N ILE A 180 -2.69 10.10 -8.15
CA ILE A 180 -4.06 9.65 -7.86
C ILE A 180 -4.51 8.48 -8.74
N GLY A 181 -4.11 8.44 -10.02
CA GLY A 181 -4.40 7.31 -10.91
C GLY A 181 -3.73 6.01 -10.44
N GLY A 182 -2.52 6.11 -9.88
CA GLY A 182 -1.83 5.00 -9.25
C GLY A 182 -2.54 4.53 -7.99
N ASN A 183 -2.91 5.46 -7.10
CA ASN A 183 -3.64 5.17 -5.87
C ASN A 183 -4.95 4.43 -6.16
N VAL A 184 -5.72 4.91 -7.14
CA VAL A 184 -6.97 4.25 -7.58
C VAL A 184 -6.69 2.88 -8.21
N SER A 185 -5.67 2.78 -9.07
CA SER A 185 -5.32 1.53 -9.74
C SER A 185 -4.87 0.44 -8.77
N THR A 186 -4.27 0.80 -7.63
CA THR A 186 -3.87 -0.14 -6.57
C THR A 186 -4.91 -0.28 -5.46
N ASN A 187 -6.00 0.49 -5.50
CA ASN A 187 -6.96 0.63 -4.39
C ASN A 187 -6.25 0.93 -3.06
N ALA A 188 -5.38 1.94 -3.05
CA ALA A 188 -4.60 2.31 -1.88
C ALA A 188 -5.47 2.54 -0.64
N GLY A 189 -5.01 2.00 0.50
CA GLY A 189 -5.57 2.23 1.83
C GLY A 189 -4.88 3.39 2.55
N GLY A 190 -4.60 3.27 3.84
CA GLY A 190 -3.87 4.30 4.60
C GLY A 190 -4.55 4.78 5.87
N GLN A 191 -3.97 5.82 6.49
CA GLN A 191 -4.20 6.18 7.89
C GLN A 191 -5.66 6.50 8.25
N TYR A 192 -6.44 7.03 7.30
CA TYR A 192 -7.84 7.42 7.50
C TYR A 192 -8.84 6.47 6.86
N PHE A 193 -8.40 5.27 6.44
CA PHE A 193 -9.27 4.26 5.83
C PHE A 193 -10.43 3.89 6.74
N TYR A 194 -10.19 3.70 8.05
CA TYR A 194 -11.24 3.43 9.03
C TYR A 194 -12.40 4.43 8.96
N ARG A 195 -12.11 5.73 8.78
CA ARG A 195 -13.10 6.80 8.81
C ARG A 195 -13.79 7.04 7.47
N PHE A 196 -13.03 7.07 6.39
CA PHE A 196 -13.54 7.46 5.08
C PHE A 196 -13.81 6.28 4.14
N GLY A 197 -13.37 5.08 4.53
CA GLY A 197 -13.43 3.88 3.73
C GLY A 197 -12.45 3.88 2.56
N GLY A 198 -12.50 2.82 1.76
CA GLY A 198 -11.64 2.65 0.60
C GLY A 198 -12.05 3.46 -0.63
N LEU A 199 -11.16 3.47 -1.62
CA LEU A 199 -11.36 4.20 -2.88
C LEU A 199 -12.57 3.69 -3.68
N HIS A 200 -12.99 2.45 -3.49
CA HIS A 200 -14.27 1.97 -4.04
C HIS A 200 -15.49 2.82 -3.62
N GLY A 201 -15.48 3.39 -2.41
CA GLY A 201 -16.57 4.24 -1.92
C GLY A 201 -16.37 5.73 -2.20
N THR A 202 -15.14 6.22 -2.12
CA THR A 202 -14.84 7.66 -2.22
C THR A 202 -14.63 8.13 -3.65
N VAL A 203 -14.14 7.28 -4.56
CA VAL A 203 -14.13 7.57 -6.00
C VAL A 203 -15.56 7.53 -6.50
N VAL A 204 -16.05 8.65 -7.04
CA VAL A 204 -17.40 8.73 -7.59
C VAL A 204 -17.41 8.44 -9.10
N GLY A 205 -16.35 8.81 -9.82
CA GLY A 205 -16.26 8.64 -11.27
C GLY A 205 -14.83 8.48 -11.78
N LEU A 206 -14.68 7.84 -12.94
CA LEU A 206 -13.41 7.61 -13.62
C LEU A 206 -13.56 7.85 -15.11
N GLU A 207 -12.52 8.40 -15.73
CA GLU A 207 -12.31 8.32 -17.18
C GLU A 207 -11.20 7.30 -17.42
N VAL A 208 -11.46 6.30 -18.27
CA VAL A 208 -10.53 5.18 -18.53
C VAL A 208 -10.38 4.98 -20.02
N VAL A 209 -9.15 4.86 -20.50
CA VAL A 209 -8.85 4.45 -21.88
C VAL A 209 -8.62 2.95 -21.91
N LEU A 210 -9.43 2.25 -22.70
CA LEU A 210 -9.33 0.81 -22.91
C LEU A 210 -8.19 0.46 -23.88
N PRO A 211 -7.76 -0.82 -23.94
CA PRO A 211 -6.61 -1.24 -24.75
C PRO A 211 -6.78 -0.92 -26.24
N ASN A 212 -8.00 -1.01 -26.76
CA ASN A 212 -8.30 -0.66 -28.15
C ASN A 212 -8.35 0.87 -28.43
N GLY A 213 -8.09 1.70 -27.43
CA GLY A 213 -8.15 3.17 -27.48
C GLY A 213 -9.52 3.76 -27.18
N ARG A 214 -10.58 2.96 -27.01
CA ARG A 214 -11.89 3.53 -26.63
C ARG A 214 -11.82 4.20 -25.27
N ILE A 215 -12.42 5.38 -25.17
CA ILE A 215 -12.55 6.12 -23.92
C ILE A 215 -13.86 5.73 -23.25
N LEU A 216 -13.78 5.09 -22.08
CA LEU A 216 -14.89 4.89 -21.19
C LEU A 216 -14.97 6.11 -20.27
N GLN A 217 -15.95 6.99 -20.54
CA GLN A 217 -16.13 8.20 -19.77
C GLN A 217 -17.25 8.01 -18.74
N ARG A 218 -16.90 8.14 -17.46
CA ARG A 218 -17.86 8.32 -16.37
C ARG A 218 -17.49 9.56 -15.58
N SER A 219 -17.81 10.73 -16.13
CA SER A 219 -17.77 11.99 -15.39
C SER A 219 -18.98 12.03 -14.45
N SER A 220 -18.84 11.63 -13.20
CA SER A 220 -19.90 11.83 -12.22
C SER A 220 -19.51 12.92 -11.23
N SER A 221 -20.25 14.03 -11.27
CA SER A 221 -20.37 15.00 -10.18
C SER A 221 -21.43 14.56 -9.15
N HIS A 222 -21.82 13.28 -9.15
CA HIS A 222 -22.94 12.76 -8.38
C HIS A 222 -22.47 11.74 -7.35
N ARG A 223 -23.00 11.81 -6.14
CA ARG A 223 -22.77 10.82 -5.07
C ARG A 223 -23.56 9.52 -5.28
N LYS A 224 -24.65 9.56 -6.04
CA LYS A 224 -25.56 8.42 -6.28
C LYS A 224 -25.92 8.37 -7.75
N ASP A 225 -25.68 7.23 -8.38
CA ASP A 225 -26.01 6.99 -9.78
C ASP A 225 -26.13 5.48 -10.03
N ASN A 226 -27.37 4.99 -10.13
CA ASN A 226 -27.71 3.57 -10.29
C ASN A 226 -28.19 3.26 -11.72
N THR A 227 -27.72 3.98 -12.74
CA THR A 227 -28.13 3.74 -14.15
C THR A 227 -27.27 2.66 -14.83
N GLY A 228 -27.35 1.42 -14.34
CA GLY A 228 -26.65 0.26 -14.89
C GLY A 228 -25.53 -0.26 -13.97
N TYR A 229 -24.61 -1.05 -14.53
CA TYR A 229 -23.48 -1.59 -13.78
C TYR A 229 -22.48 -0.48 -13.43
N ASP A 230 -21.95 -0.54 -12.21
CA ASP A 230 -20.94 0.42 -11.76
C ASP A 230 -19.53 -0.01 -12.19
N LEU A 231 -19.26 0.16 -13.49
CA LEU A 231 -18.04 -0.31 -14.15
C LEU A 231 -16.76 0.27 -13.56
N LYS A 232 -16.82 1.40 -12.84
CA LYS A 232 -15.63 2.02 -12.23
C LYS A 232 -14.94 1.06 -11.27
N HIS A 233 -15.70 0.23 -10.56
CA HIS A 233 -15.17 -0.73 -9.60
C HIS A 233 -14.27 -1.79 -10.23
N LEU A 234 -14.42 -2.07 -11.53
CA LEU A 234 -13.54 -3.01 -12.23
C LEU A 234 -12.13 -2.45 -12.39
N PHE A 235 -11.95 -1.12 -12.41
CA PHE A 235 -10.65 -0.47 -12.63
C PHE A 235 -9.95 -0.07 -11.33
N ILE A 236 -10.70 0.09 -10.24
CA ILE A 236 -10.16 0.35 -8.90
C ILE A 236 -9.53 -0.95 -8.39
N GLY A 237 -8.22 -0.95 -8.14
CA GLY A 237 -7.48 -2.16 -7.75
C GLY A 237 -7.09 -3.10 -8.91
N ALA A 238 -7.26 -2.68 -10.17
CA ALA A 238 -6.93 -3.49 -11.35
C ALA A 238 -5.46 -3.40 -11.79
N GLU A 239 -4.65 -2.55 -11.14
CA GLU A 239 -3.22 -2.36 -11.39
C GLU A 239 -2.86 -2.14 -12.87
N GLY A 240 -3.72 -1.40 -13.58
CA GLY A 240 -3.51 -1.06 -14.99
C GLY A 240 -3.70 -2.23 -15.98
N THR A 241 -4.18 -3.39 -15.52
CA THR A 241 -4.35 -4.59 -16.36
C THR A 241 -5.58 -4.53 -17.26
N LEU A 242 -6.56 -3.67 -16.99
CA LEU A 242 -7.81 -3.58 -17.77
C LEU A 242 -7.90 -2.32 -18.65
N GLY A 243 -6.99 -1.36 -18.45
CA GLY A 243 -7.02 -0.06 -19.09
C GLY A 243 -6.27 0.98 -18.27
N ILE A 244 -6.27 2.22 -18.75
CA ILE A 244 -5.53 3.33 -18.16
C ILE A 244 -6.50 4.39 -17.67
N ILE A 245 -6.53 4.61 -16.35
CA ILE A 245 -7.29 5.69 -15.74
C ILE A 245 -6.63 7.00 -16.14
N THR A 246 -7.36 7.92 -16.79
CA THR A 246 -6.85 9.24 -17.21
C THR A 246 -7.37 10.39 -16.36
N LYS A 247 -8.56 10.26 -15.78
CA LYS A 247 -9.14 11.24 -14.85
C LYS A 247 -9.86 10.56 -13.70
N VAL A 248 -9.87 11.24 -12.57
CA VAL A 248 -10.52 10.78 -11.33
C VAL A 248 -11.47 11.87 -10.82
N ALA A 249 -12.67 11.47 -10.45
CA ALA A 249 -13.60 12.27 -9.66
C ALA A 249 -13.74 11.62 -8.27
N ILE A 250 -13.37 12.34 -7.21
CA ILE A 250 -13.29 11.81 -5.85
C ILE A 250 -14.02 12.72 -4.86
N ALA A 251 -14.72 12.10 -3.91
CA ALA A 251 -15.39 12.77 -2.82
C ALA A 251 -14.43 13.14 -1.69
N CYS A 252 -14.24 14.44 -1.49
CA CYS A 252 -13.46 15.04 -0.41
C CYS A 252 -14.37 15.33 0.81
N PRO A 253 -14.06 14.79 2.01
CA PRO A 253 -14.73 15.16 3.25
C PRO A 253 -14.50 16.63 3.60
N THR A 254 -15.37 17.23 4.40
CA THR A 254 -15.15 18.58 4.93
C THR A 254 -13.99 18.58 5.93
N LEU A 255 -13.24 19.68 5.98
CA LEU A 255 -12.18 19.86 6.97
C LEU A 255 -12.78 19.84 8.40
N PRO A 256 -12.27 19.00 9.32
CA PRO A 256 -12.76 18.94 10.68
C PRO A 256 -12.38 20.21 11.44
N ALA A 257 -13.28 20.68 12.30
CA ALA A 257 -13.04 21.84 13.16
C ALA A 257 -12.25 21.49 14.42
N SER A 258 -12.13 20.19 14.73
CA SER A 258 -11.50 19.66 15.93
C SER A 258 -10.77 18.37 15.62
N LYS A 259 -9.57 18.24 16.19
CA LYS A 259 -8.69 17.07 16.05
C LYS A 259 -8.00 16.82 17.38
N ASN A 260 -7.99 15.57 17.84
CA ASN A 260 -7.27 15.15 19.05
C ASN A 260 -6.45 13.89 18.75
N VAL A 261 -5.25 13.79 19.33
CA VAL A 261 -4.39 12.61 19.19
C VAL A 261 -3.92 12.16 20.56
N ALA A 262 -4.06 10.87 20.84
CA ALA A 262 -3.55 10.23 22.05
C ALA A 262 -2.62 9.06 21.71
N LEU A 263 -1.56 8.89 22.50
CA LEU A 263 -0.71 7.70 22.51
C LEU A 263 -0.94 6.92 23.80
N LEU A 264 -1.32 5.65 23.69
CA LEU A 264 -1.70 4.79 24.80
C LEU A 264 -0.75 3.61 24.92
N VAL A 265 -0.52 3.12 26.14
CA VAL A 265 0.33 1.96 26.42
C VAL A 265 -0.50 0.84 27.05
N CYS A 266 -0.58 -0.28 26.34
CA CYS A 266 -1.29 -1.51 26.72
C CYS A 266 -0.29 -2.57 27.19
N ASN A 267 -0.66 -3.42 28.15
CA ASN A 267 0.21 -4.49 28.65
C ASN A 267 0.09 -5.79 27.84
N SER A 268 -1.04 -5.97 27.17
CA SER A 268 -1.36 -7.16 26.39
C SER A 268 -2.19 -6.81 25.16
N TYR A 269 -2.38 -7.80 24.28
CA TYR A 269 -3.28 -7.65 23.13
C TYR A 269 -4.75 -7.66 23.53
N GLN A 270 -5.11 -8.35 24.62
CA GLN A 270 -6.47 -8.32 25.15
C GLN A 270 -6.88 -6.90 25.61
N ASP A 271 -5.91 -6.16 26.14
CA ASP A 271 -6.10 -4.75 26.48
C ASP A 271 -6.33 -3.91 25.23
N VAL A 272 -5.55 -4.15 24.16
CA VAL A 272 -5.77 -3.49 22.86
C VAL A 272 -7.18 -3.74 22.33
N LEU A 273 -7.71 -4.96 22.42
CA LEU A 273 -9.08 -5.28 22.04
C LEU A 273 -10.11 -4.52 22.89
N SER A 274 -9.84 -4.36 24.19
CA SER A 274 -10.69 -3.58 25.10
C SER A 274 -10.67 -2.09 24.77
N VAL A 275 -9.51 -1.55 24.37
CA VAL A 275 -9.34 -0.19 23.86
C VAL A 275 -10.10 0.00 22.55
N LEU A 276 -9.96 -0.92 21.60
CA LEU A 276 -10.69 -0.95 20.32
C LEU A 276 -12.21 -0.89 20.54
N GLN A 277 -12.73 -1.72 21.45
CA GLN A 277 -14.15 -1.75 21.78
C GLN A 277 -14.60 -0.43 22.39
N SER A 278 -13.88 0.07 23.40
CA SER A 278 -14.23 1.32 24.08
C SER A 278 -14.16 2.52 23.13
N ALA A 279 -13.20 2.55 22.20
CA ALA A 279 -13.08 3.61 21.21
C ALA A 279 -14.31 3.65 20.28
N LYS A 280 -14.80 2.48 19.85
CA LYS A 280 -16.02 2.36 19.04
C LYS A 280 -17.28 2.80 19.79
N GLU A 281 -17.35 2.54 21.09
CA GLU A 281 -18.50 2.90 21.93
C GLU A 281 -18.50 4.39 22.30
N GLU A 282 -17.37 4.94 22.73
CA GLU A 282 -17.27 6.29 23.33
C GLU A 282 -16.94 7.38 22.30
N LEU A 283 -16.01 7.11 21.39
CA LEU A 283 -15.58 8.07 20.36
C LEU A 283 -16.48 7.96 19.13
N ALA A 284 -16.88 6.74 18.76
CA ALA A 284 -17.85 6.45 17.71
C ALA A 284 -17.57 7.24 16.41
N GLU A 285 -18.45 8.17 16.04
CA GLU A 285 -18.39 8.88 14.77
C GLU A 285 -17.22 9.86 14.63
N ILE A 286 -16.52 10.19 15.72
CA ILE A 286 -15.34 11.07 15.64
C ILE A 286 -14.02 10.29 15.56
N LEU A 287 -14.01 8.97 15.77
CA LEU A 287 -12.81 8.15 15.63
C LEU A 287 -12.32 8.17 14.17
N SER A 288 -11.04 8.51 13.98
CA SER A 288 -10.47 8.74 12.64
C SER A 288 -9.31 7.82 12.29
N ALA A 289 -8.47 7.47 13.26
CA ALA A 289 -7.39 6.51 13.07
C ALA A 289 -7.12 5.75 14.36
N MET A 290 -6.69 4.49 14.21
CA MET A 290 -6.17 3.70 15.31
C MET A 290 -5.02 2.82 14.85
N GLU A 291 -3.82 3.16 15.27
CA GLU A 291 -2.57 2.53 14.83
C GLU A 291 -1.94 1.76 15.97
N LEU A 292 -1.52 0.52 15.72
CA LEU A 292 -0.74 -0.27 16.67
C LEU A 292 0.74 -0.24 16.29
N MET A 293 1.61 -0.20 17.29
CA MET A 293 3.05 -0.39 17.17
C MET A 293 3.53 -1.32 18.29
N ASP A 294 4.35 -2.32 17.96
CA ASP A 294 4.97 -3.17 18.97
C ASP A 294 6.25 -2.55 19.56
N LEU A 295 6.70 -3.10 20.69
CA LEU A 295 7.92 -2.64 21.37
C LEU A 295 9.16 -2.76 20.48
N GLN A 296 9.28 -3.85 19.72
CA GLN A 296 10.45 -4.10 18.87
C GLN A 296 10.60 -3.02 17.80
N THR A 297 9.49 -2.59 17.19
CA THR A 297 9.44 -1.48 16.23
C THR A 297 9.82 -0.17 16.91
N LEU A 298 9.24 0.15 18.08
CA LEU A 298 9.55 1.41 18.76
C LEU A 298 10.99 1.51 19.26
N MET A 299 11.63 0.39 19.60
CA MET A 299 13.07 0.37 19.89
C MET A 299 13.90 0.84 18.69
N LEU A 300 13.58 0.36 17.48
CA LEU A 300 14.25 0.81 16.25
C LEU A 300 13.93 2.26 15.91
N VAL A 301 12.68 2.70 16.12
CA VAL A 301 12.32 4.12 15.96
C VAL A 301 13.12 5.01 16.91
N ARG A 302 13.32 4.60 18.17
CA ARG A 302 14.14 5.34 19.14
C ARG A 302 15.60 5.45 18.71
N GLU A 303 16.15 4.41 18.08
CA GLU A 303 17.52 4.43 17.54
C GLU A 303 17.63 5.29 16.27
N PHE A 304 16.58 5.31 15.45
CA PHE A 304 16.50 6.09 14.22
C PHE A 304 16.41 7.61 14.49
N ILE A 305 15.67 8.02 15.53
CA ILE A 305 15.52 9.44 15.89
C ILE A 305 16.76 9.90 16.66
N THR A 306 17.71 10.51 15.94
CA THR A 306 19.00 10.93 16.50
C THR A 306 18.95 12.26 17.26
N ASP A 307 17.99 13.13 16.95
CA ASP A 307 17.80 14.37 17.71
C ASP A 307 17.07 14.07 19.03
N VAL A 308 17.85 13.92 20.09
CA VAL A 308 17.35 13.63 21.45
C VAL A 308 16.48 14.75 22.03
N ASN A 309 16.50 15.94 21.45
CA ASN A 309 15.68 17.07 21.88
C ASN A 309 14.37 17.19 21.08
N SER A 310 14.18 16.37 20.03
CA SER A 310 12.93 16.32 19.27
C SER A 310 11.75 15.92 20.15
N GLY A 311 10.52 16.32 19.75
CA GLY A 311 9.32 16.00 20.51
C GLY A 311 9.06 14.49 20.55
N GLU A 312 9.37 13.81 19.45
CA GLU A 312 9.30 12.37 19.26
C GLU A 312 10.24 11.65 20.24
N ALA A 313 11.50 12.06 20.33
CA ALA A 313 12.48 11.44 21.24
C ALA A 313 12.10 11.62 22.72
N GLN A 314 11.63 12.80 23.09
CA GLN A 314 11.18 13.07 24.46
C GLN A 314 9.96 12.21 24.84
N LEU A 315 8.99 12.09 23.92
CA LEU A 315 7.78 11.32 24.12
C LEU A 315 8.07 9.81 24.21
N LEU A 316 8.90 9.26 23.31
CA LEU A 316 9.36 7.87 23.37
C LEU A 316 10.06 7.56 24.70
N LYS A 317 10.93 8.47 25.17
CA LYS A 317 11.60 8.31 26.47
C LYS A 317 10.60 8.26 27.62
N GLN A 318 9.55 9.09 27.61
CA GLN A 318 8.52 9.07 28.64
C GLN A 318 7.68 7.79 28.58
N MET A 319 7.25 7.37 27.39
CA MET A 319 6.44 6.17 27.17
C MET A 319 7.17 4.87 27.52
N MET A 320 8.46 4.78 27.25
CA MET A 320 9.25 3.56 27.47
C MET A 320 9.84 3.44 28.88
N ASN A 321 9.87 4.54 29.66
CA ASN A 321 10.41 4.53 31.02
C ASN A 321 9.42 4.02 32.09
N THR A 322 8.18 3.70 31.73
CA THR A 322 7.11 3.37 32.70
C THR A 322 7.01 1.90 33.13
N GLY A 323 8.05 1.08 32.93
CA GLY A 323 7.96 -0.39 33.15
C GLY A 323 9.10 -1.09 33.88
N SER A 324 10.05 -0.40 34.51
CA SER A 324 11.26 -1.06 35.07
C SER A 324 11.05 -1.89 36.35
N ASN A 325 9.85 -1.92 36.93
CA ASN A 325 9.62 -2.49 38.28
C ASN A 325 8.73 -3.75 38.33
N SER A 326 8.28 -4.30 37.20
CA SER A 326 7.54 -5.58 37.21
C SER A 326 8.47 -6.75 36.89
N THR A 327 8.54 -7.72 37.80
CA THR A 327 9.23 -9.02 37.64
C THR A 327 8.60 -9.94 36.58
N GLN A 328 7.61 -9.46 35.82
CA GLN A 328 7.04 -10.13 34.64
C GLN A 328 7.59 -9.52 33.36
N GLN A 329 7.96 -10.38 32.39
CA GLN A 329 8.24 -10.01 31.00
C GLN A 329 6.97 -9.47 30.34
N SER A 330 6.57 -8.22 30.63
CA SER A 330 5.52 -7.55 29.87
C SER A 330 6.06 -7.19 28.48
N LYS A 331 5.26 -7.44 27.44
CA LYS A 331 5.53 -7.01 26.06
C LYS A 331 4.54 -5.89 25.73
N PRO A 332 4.84 -4.63 26.10
CA PRO A 332 3.90 -3.54 25.90
C PRO A 332 3.60 -3.32 24.41
N LEU A 333 2.35 -2.95 24.15
CA LEU A 333 1.86 -2.52 22.84
C LEU A 333 1.44 -1.06 22.93
N TYR A 334 1.65 -0.33 21.84
CA TYR A 334 1.44 1.11 21.79
C TYR A 334 0.36 1.42 20.77
N LEU A 335 -0.63 2.22 21.17
CA LEU A 335 -1.74 2.64 20.30
C LEU A 335 -1.69 4.14 20.06
N LEU A 336 -1.76 4.56 18.81
CA LEU A 336 -2.10 5.94 18.44
C LEU A 336 -3.58 5.99 18.12
N VAL A 337 -4.31 6.86 18.79
CA VAL A 337 -5.74 7.10 18.58
C VAL A 337 -5.93 8.53 18.12
N GLU A 338 -6.56 8.73 16.98
CA GLU A 338 -6.94 10.05 16.49
C GLU A 338 -8.46 10.20 16.41
N THR A 339 -8.96 11.37 16.80
CA THR A 339 -10.33 11.80 16.51
C THR A 339 -10.36 13.04 15.63
N GLN A 340 -11.35 13.12 14.76
CA GLN A 340 -11.70 14.32 14.00
C GLN A 340 -13.21 14.56 14.06
N GLY A 341 -13.59 15.78 14.42
CA GLY A 341 -14.98 16.16 14.60
C GLY A 341 -15.26 17.63 14.31
N SER A 342 -16.49 18.03 14.61
CA SER A 342 -17.03 19.35 14.25
C SER A 342 -17.08 20.33 15.42
N ASN A 343 -16.85 19.87 16.65
CA ASN A 343 -16.94 20.70 17.85
C ASN A 343 -15.90 20.26 18.88
N SER A 344 -14.93 21.12 19.16
CA SER A 344 -13.84 20.79 20.08
C SER A 344 -14.30 20.44 21.48
N GLN A 345 -15.33 21.10 22.02
CA GLN A 345 -15.82 20.83 23.37
C GLN A 345 -16.41 19.42 23.49
N HIS A 346 -17.23 19.01 22.53
CA HIS A 346 -17.80 17.65 22.53
C HIS A 346 -16.72 16.60 22.33
N ASP A 347 -15.80 16.83 21.38
CA ASP A 347 -14.76 15.86 21.04
C ASP A 347 -13.77 15.67 22.19
N THR A 348 -13.36 16.75 22.86
CA THR A 348 -12.53 16.68 24.07
C THR A 348 -13.27 15.95 25.19
N SER A 349 -14.55 16.24 25.42
CA SER A 349 -15.34 15.54 26.45
C SER A 349 -15.46 14.03 26.19
N LYS A 350 -15.60 13.61 24.93
CA LYS A 350 -15.59 12.19 24.54
C LYS A 350 -14.23 11.56 24.77
N MET A 351 -13.15 12.25 24.38
CA MET A 351 -11.78 11.78 24.60
C MET A 351 -11.47 11.60 26.09
N ASP A 352 -11.82 12.58 26.93
CA ASP A 352 -11.60 12.51 28.39
C ASP A 352 -12.37 11.34 29.02
N SER A 353 -13.63 11.14 28.62
CA SER A 353 -14.47 10.04 29.10
C SER A 353 -13.90 8.69 28.68
N PHE A 354 -13.47 8.57 27.42
CA PHE A 354 -12.81 7.39 26.88
C PHE A 354 -11.54 7.06 27.66
N LEU A 355 -10.62 8.02 27.83
CA LEU A 355 -9.37 7.82 28.57
C LEU A 355 -9.63 7.43 30.03
N THR A 356 -10.59 8.10 30.70
CA THR A 356 -10.98 7.78 32.08
C THR A 356 -11.44 6.32 32.19
N ARG A 357 -12.32 5.87 31.30
CA ARG A 357 -12.81 4.49 31.27
C ARG A 357 -11.68 3.48 31.08
N LEU A 358 -10.72 3.77 30.20
CA LEU A 358 -9.57 2.88 29.97
C LEU A 358 -8.65 2.76 31.18
N TYR A 359 -8.45 3.85 31.93
CA TYR A 359 -7.70 3.82 33.19
C TYR A 359 -8.45 3.05 34.28
N GLU A 360 -9.75 3.28 34.44
CA GLU A 360 -10.59 2.58 35.43
C GLU A 360 -10.70 1.08 35.17
N SER A 361 -10.73 0.67 33.89
CA SER A 361 -10.75 -0.73 33.50
C SER A 361 -9.37 -1.39 33.46
N GLU A 362 -8.30 -0.65 33.79
CA GLU A 362 -6.89 -1.07 33.72
C GLU A 362 -6.45 -1.55 32.33
N ALA A 363 -7.17 -1.16 31.26
CA ALA A 363 -6.82 -1.51 29.88
C ALA A 363 -5.61 -0.73 29.38
N ILE A 364 -5.33 0.43 29.97
CA ILE A 364 -4.09 1.16 29.75
C ILE A 364 -3.44 1.44 31.11
N HIS A 365 -2.12 1.34 31.19
CA HIS A 365 -1.39 1.75 32.40
C HIS A 365 -0.78 3.14 32.25
N ASN A 366 -0.64 3.64 31.01
CA ASN A 366 -0.15 4.98 30.72
C ASN A 366 -0.71 5.50 29.39
N GLY A 367 -0.80 6.82 29.26
CA GLY A 367 -1.34 7.49 28.08
C GLY A 367 -0.93 8.96 28.02
N PHE A 368 -0.78 9.49 26.81
CA PHE A 368 -0.37 10.86 26.52
C PHE A 368 -1.37 11.47 25.54
N LEU A 369 -2.04 12.55 25.95
CA LEU A 369 -2.95 13.31 25.09
C LEU A 369 -2.26 14.59 24.61
N ALA A 370 -2.22 14.81 23.30
CA ALA A 370 -1.62 16.01 22.72
C ALA A 370 -2.38 17.28 23.13
N GLN A 371 -1.64 18.29 23.57
CA GLN A 371 -2.17 19.60 24.00
C GLN A 371 -2.14 20.64 22.87
N ASP A 372 -1.35 20.40 21.83
CA ASP A 372 -1.20 21.28 20.69
C ASP A 372 -0.86 20.49 19.41
N SER A 373 -0.89 21.18 18.26
CA SER A 373 -0.59 20.59 16.96
C SER A 373 0.85 20.09 16.84
N LYS A 374 1.81 20.68 17.56
CA LYS A 374 3.21 20.22 17.54
C LYS A 374 3.33 18.86 18.20
N GLN A 375 2.68 18.65 19.33
CA GLN A 375 2.60 17.35 19.98
C GLN A 375 1.86 16.31 19.13
N MET A 376 0.76 16.69 18.48
CA MET A 376 0.07 15.80 17.52
C MET A 376 1.01 15.37 16.39
N MET A 377 1.76 16.31 15.81
CA MET A 377 2.75 16.00 14.77
C MET A 377 3.84 15.07 15.29
N SER A 378 4.36 15.27 16.50
CA SER A 378 5.35 14.35 17.07
C SER A 378 4.79 12.95 17.36
N MET A 379 3.52 12.83 17.78
CA MET A 379 2.88 11.52 17.94
C MET A 379 2.78 10.76 16.61
N TRP A 380 2.33 11.44 15.55
CA TRP A 380 2.33 10.87 14.21
C TRP A 380 3.74 10.61 13.67
N GLY A 381 4.69 11.49 13.95
CA GLY A 381 6.09 11.35 13.55
C GLY A 381 6.72 10.05 14.07
N ILE A 382 6.34 9.59 15.27
CA ILE A 382 6.75 8.27 15.79
C ILE A 382 6.21 7.14 14.90
N ARG A 383 4.90 7.15 14.60
CA ARG A 383 4.23 6.14 13.76
C ARG A 383 4.73 6.14 12.32
N GLU A 384 5.02 7.31 11.76
CA GLU A 384 5.55 7.45 10.39
C GLU A 384 7.03 7.06 10.31
N SER A 385 7.76 7.13 11.42
CA SER A 385 9.15 6.69 11.52
C SER A 385 9.33 5.16 11.55
N CYS A 386 8.26 4.36 11.72
CA CYS A 386 8.36 2.89 11.76
C CYS A 386 8.98 2.29 10.49
N ASN A 387 8.55 2.74 9.30
CA ASN A 387 9.08 2.19 8.05
C ASN A 387 10.55 2.60 7.77
N PRO A 388 10.96 3.88 7.88
CA PRO A 388 12.37 4.24 7.68
C PRO A 388 13.29 3.68 8.77
N SER A 389 12.80 3.50 10.01
CA SER A 389 13.62 2.94 11.09
C SER A 389 13.99 1.48 10.84
N VAL A 390 13.03 0.64 10.42
CA VAL A 390 13.33 -0.76 10.09
C VAL A 390 14.24 -0.87 8.86
N ALA A 391 14.05 -0.01 7.86
CA ALA A 391 14.90 0.03 6.66
C ALA A 391 16.34 0.47 6.98
N LYS A 392 16.52 1.32 7.99
CA LYS A 392 17.84 1.73 8.48
C LYS A 392 18.55 0.63 9.28
N ALA A 393 17.79 -0.22 9.96
CA ALA A 393 18.32 -1.26 10.84
C ALA A 393 18.92 -2.47 10.10
N GLY A 394 18.51 -2.73 8.86
CA GLY A 394 19.04 -3.83 8.06
C GLY A 394 18.20 -4.11 6.82
N TYR A 395 18.37 -5.29 6.22
CA TYR A 395 17.50 -5.74 5.13
C TYR A 395 16.14 -6.16 5.69
N VAL A 396 15.07 -5.77 5.00
CA VAL A 396 13.70 -5.93 5.49
C VAL A 396 12.87 -6.77 4.53
N HIS A 397 12.39 -7.92 5.01
CA HIS A 397 11.32 -8.65 4.35
C HIS A 397 9.98 -8.04 4.77
N LYS A 398 9.29 -7.41 3.81
CA LYS A 398 8.08 -6.61 4.05
C LYS A 398 6.83 -7.40 3.70
N PHE A 399 5.91 -7.51 4.64
CA PHE A 399 4.61 -8.13 4.45
C PHE A 399 3.52 -7.14 4.85
N ASP A 400 2.54 -6.99 3.98
CA ASP A 400 1.36 -6.15 4.17
C ASP A 400 0.13 -7.05 4.04
N VAL A 401 -0.55 -7.31 5.15
CA VAL A 401 -1.50 -8.42 5.28
C VAL A 401 -2.74 -7.99 6.05
N SER A 402 -3.88 -8.59 5.72
CA SER A 402 -5.11 -8.44 6.52
C SER A 402 -5.26 -9.65 7.43
N ILE A 403 -5.50 -9.43 8.72
CA ILE A 403 -5.65 -10.46 9.75
C ILE A 403 -6.94 -10.17 10.51
N PRO A 404 -7.73 -11.19 10.92
CA PRO A 404 -8.81 -10.99 11.87
C PRO A 404 -8.33 -10.20 13.10
N ILE A 405 -9.09 -9.20 13.51
CA ILE A 405 -8.66 -8.25 14.56
C ILE A 405 -8.32 -9.00 15.85
N ASP A 406 -9.07 -10.01 16.23
CA ASP A 406 -8.82 -10.82 17.43
C ASP A 406 -7.51 -11.64 17.40
N GLU A 407 -6.93 -11.85 16.21
CA GLU A 407 -5.70 -12.63 16.00
C GLU A 407 -4.52 -11.79 15.45
N TYR A 408 -4.64 -10.45 15.42
CA TYR A 408 -3.70 -9.55 14.73
C TYR A 408 -2.24 -9.76 15.16
N ILE A 409 -1.98 -9.87 16.47
CA ILE A 409 -0.61 -10.02 16.99
C ILE A 409 -0.11 -11.47 16.90
N ASP A 410 -1.03 -12.44 16.85
CA ASP A 410 -0.70 -13.87 16.93
C ASP A 410 0.14 -14.32 15.74
N VAL A 411 -0.08 -13.71 14.56
CA VAL A 411 0.74 -13.98 13.38
C VAL A 411 2.20 -13.59 13.64
N ALA A 412 2.43 -12.44 14.27
CA ALA A 412 3.76 -11.95 14.61
C ALA A 412 4.46 -12.87 15.62
N GLU A 413 3.73 -13.31 16.64
CA GLU A 413 4.24 -14.21 17.67
C GLU A 413 4.57 -15.59 17.11
N GLU A 414 3.69 -16.16 16.27
CA GLU A 414 3.91 -17.44 15.59
C GLU A 414 5.14 -17.37 14.66
N VAL A 415 5.27 -16.28 13.89
CA VAL A 415 6.43 -16.04 13.02
C VAL A 415 7.71 -15.92 13.84
N LYS A 416 7.69 -15.18 14.94
CA LYS A 416 8.84 -15.01 15.84
C LYS A 416 9.33 -16.36 16.39
N VAL A 417 8.42 -17.19 16.91
CA VAL A 417 8.76 -18.53 17.42
C VAL A 417 9.40 -19.39 16.34
N ARG A 418 8.81 -19.42 15.13
CA ARG A 418 9.34 -20.20 14.01
C ARG A 418 10.73 -19.73 13.56
N LEU A 419 10.96 -18.41 13.54
CA LEU A 419 12.28 -17.85 13.21
C LEU A 419 13.31 -18.08 14.32
N ASP A 420 12.88 -18.12 15.59
CA ASP A 420 13.75 -18.45 16.71
C ASP A 420 14.30 -19.89 16.65
N ASP A 421 13.51 -20.82 16.10
CA ASP A 421 13.84 -22.23 15.88
C ASP A 421 14.53 -22.48 14.52
N CYS A 422 14.61 -21.46 13.66
CA CYS A 422 15.18 -21.60 12.32
C CYS A 422 16.70 -21.79 12.38
N THR A 423 17.18 -22.92 11.87
CA THR A 423 18.61 -23.25 11.80
C THR A 423 19.26 -22.85 10.48
N ILE A 424 18.53 -22.18 9.58
CA ILE A 424 19.09 -21.63 8.33
C ILE A 424 20.05 -20.51 8.73
N THR A 425 21.32 -20.83 8.87
CA THR A 425 22.35 -19.86 9.23
C THR A 425 22.69 -19.00 8.02
N THR A 426 22.67 -17.68 8.20
CA THR A 426 23.45 -16.79 7.34
C THR A 426 24.91 -17.16 7.58
N THR A 427 25.55 -17.79 6.60
CA THR A 427 26.87 -18.42 6.74
C THR A 427 28.01 -17.44 7.05
N THR A 428 27.72 -16.15 7.23
CA THR A 428 28.77 -15.12 7.25
C THR A 428 28.52 -13.88 8.12
N ILE A 429 27.33 -13.61 8.71
CA ILE A 429 27.09 -12.30 9.36
C ILE A 429 26.21 -12.41 10.62
N SER A 430 26.76 -11.90 11.73
CA SER A 430 26.16 -11.58 13.04
C SER A 430 25.44 -12.69 13.80
N SER A 431 25.82 -12.90 15.06
CA SER A 431 25.14 -13.76 16.04
C SER A 431 23.72 -13.29 16.44
N SER A 432 23.12 -12.39 15.66
CA SER A 432 21.88 -11.70 16.00
C SER A 432 20.75 -12.25 15.15
N LYS A 433 19.71 -12.79 15.79
CA LYS A 433 18.54 -13.34 15.12
C LYS A 433 17.74 -12.25 14.38
N PRO A 434 16.96 -12.60 13.33
CA PRO A 434 16.06 -11.65 12.68
C PRO A 434 15.08 -11.03 13.69
N ALA A 435 14.87 -9.73 13.61
CA ALA A 435 13.90 -9.02 14.45
C ALA A 435 12.54 -8.98 13.74
N VAL A 436 11.49 -9.43 14.44
CA VAL A 436 10.10 -9.33 13.98
C VAL A 436 9.53 -8.01 14.50
N CYS A 437 9.17 -7.11 13.59
CA CYS A 437 8.60 -5.80 13.88
C CYS A 437 7.19 -5.73 13.31
N VAL A 438 6.21 -5.33 14.11
CA VAL A 438 4.81 -5.18 13.69
C VAL A 438 4.24 -3.83 14.07
N TRP A 439 3.62 -3.20 13.08
CA TRP A 439 2.76 -2.03 13.26
C TRP A 439 1.63 -2.03 12.21
N GLY A 440 0.65 -1.14 12.34
CA GLY A 440 -0.35 -0.93 11.28
C GLY A 440 -1.72 -0.49 11.78
N HIS A 441 -2.68 -0.52 10.85
CA HIS A 441 -4.05 -0.06 11.03
C HIS A 441 -4.87 -1.14 11.76
N VAL A 442 -4.74 -1.19 13.08
CA VAL A 442 -5.35 -2.26 13.89
C VAL A 442 -6.88 -2.23 13.85
N ALA A 443 -7.48 -1.04 13.66
CA ALA A 443 -8.93 -0.89 13.53
C ALA A 443 -9.48 -1.53 12.23
N ASP A 444 -8.64 -1.63 11.19
CA ASP A 444 -8.97 -2.18 9.88
C ASP A 444 -8.50 -3.64 9.72
N GLY A 445 -7.77 -4.16 10.70
CA GLY A 445 -7.14 -5.49 10.64
C GLY A 445 -5.94 -5.55 9.68
N ASN A 446 -5.33 -4.42 9.32
CA ASN A 446 -4.17 -4.35 8.42
C ASN A 446 -2.86 -4.36 9.21
N ALA A 447 -2.06 -5.43 9.10
CA ALA A 447 -0.75 -5.54 9.72
C ALA A 447 0.41 -5.38 8.72
N HIS A 448 1.36 -4.51 9.06
CA HIS A 448 2.66 -4.46 8.42
C HIS A 448 3.65 -5.29 9.24
N ILE A 449 3.92 -6.51 8.78
CA ILE A 449 4.87 -7.43 9.41
C ILE A 449 6.21 -7.29 8.68
N ASN A 450 7.23 -6.88 9.42
CA ASN A 450 8.56 -6.62 8.87
C ASN A 450 9.58 -7.49 9.60
N ILE A 451 10.31 -8.32 8.83
CA ILE A 451 11.38 -9.15 9.36
C ILE A 451 12.70 -8.51 8.98
N VAL A 452 13.40 -7.97 9.98
CA VAL A 452 14.67 -7.27 9.81
C VAL A 452 15.81 -8.24 10.06
N THR A 453 16.63 -8.50 9.03
CA THR A 453 17.88 -9.25 9.17
C THR A 453 19.02 -8.25 9.40
N PRO A 454 19.65 -8.21 10.60
CA PRO A 454 20.66 -7.20 10.93
C PRO A 454 21.96 -7.34 10.11
N GLY A 455 22.59 -6.21 9.78
CA GLY A 455 23.90 -6.17 9.11
C GLY A 455 23.85 -5.88 7.60
N GLU A 456 25.02 -5.90 6.95
CA GLU A 456 25.10 -5.75 5.48
C GLU A 456 24.47 -6.99 4.82
N TYR A 457 23.47 -6.74 3.98
CA TYR A 457 22.72 -7.80 3.31
C TYR A 457 23.63 -8.66 2.42
N GLN A 458 23.61 -9.97 2.67
CA GLN A 458 23.88 -10.95 1.62
C GLN A 458 22.56 -11.63 1.30
N LYS A 459 22.15 -11.57 0.03
CA LYS A 459 20.95 -12.24 -0.47
C LYS A 459 21.01 -13.72 -0.12
N ASN A 460 20.11 -14.14 0.77
CA ASN A 460 19.90 -15.53 1.13
C ASN A 460 18.48 -15.91 0.71
N ASP A 461 18.36 -16.45 -0.51
CA ASP A 461 17.08 -16.82 -1.10
C ASP A 461 16.35 -17.88 -0.28
N ALA A 462 17.07 -18.83 0.31
CA ALA A 462 16.47 -19.87 1.15
C ALA A 462 15.85 -19.29 2.43
N LEU A 463 16.50 -18.29 3.05
CA LEU A 463 15.95 -17.60 4.21
C LEU A 463 14.75 -16.73 3.81
N ALA A 464 14.84 -16.02 2.69
CA ALA A 464 13.75 -15.19 2.17
C ALA A 464 12.49 -16.02 1.90
N GLU A 465 12.66 -17.16 1.21
CA GLU A 465 11.58 -18.11 0.94
C GLU A 465 10.99 -18.69 2.23
N TYR A 466 11.84 -19.09 3.18
CA TYR A 466 11.37 -19.61 4.47
C TYR A 466 10.54 -18.58 5.25
N ILE A 467 11.01 -17.32 5.31
CA ILE A 467 10.31 -16.22 5.97
C ILE A 467 8.95 -15.99 5.28
N GLU A 468 8.94 -15.88 3.96
CA GLU A 468 7.74 -15.66 3.17
C GLU A 468 6.69 -16.76 3.40
N GLN A 469 7.10 -18.03 3.28
CA GLN A 469 6.22 -19.17 3.53
C GLN A 469 5.70 -19.17 4.96
N THR A 470 6.55 -18.82 5.94
CA THR A 470 6.17 -18.77 7.35
C THR A 470 5.10 -17.72 7.62
N VAL A 471 5.26 -16.51 7.08
CA VAL A 471 4.27 -15.43 7.23
C VAL A 471 2.98 -15.78 6.51
N TYR A 472 3.03 -16.14 5.23
CA TYR A 472 1.82 -16.41 4.45
C TYR A 472 1.05 -17.64 4.93
N GLN A 473 1.71 -18.72 5.39
CA GLN A 473 1.01 -19.84 6.02
C GLN A 473 0.25 -19.40 7.27
N SER A 474 0.87 -18.58 8.12
CA SER A 474 0.27 -18.08 9.36
C SER A 474 -0.95 -17.18 9.07
N VAL A 475 -0.86 -16.32 8.05
CA VAL A 475 -1.96 -15.46 7.59
C VAL A 475 -3.10 -16.27 7.00
N LEU A 476 -2.80 -17.20 6.08
CA LEU A 476 -3.82 -18.01 5.39
C LEU A 476 -4.54 -18.99 6.33
N LYS A 477 -3.84 -19.54 7.33
CA LYS A 477 -4.42 -20.34 8.42
C LYS A 477 -5.56 -19.60 9.14
N ARG A 478 -5.47 -18.27 9.20
CA ARG A 478 -6.47 -17.36 9.82
C ARG A 478 -7.44 -16.76 8.82
N LYS A 479 -7.47 -17.28 7.59
CA LYS A 479 -8.29 -16.75 6.47
C LYS A 479 -8.03 -15.26 6.19
N GLY A 480 -6.81 -14.79 6.47
CA GLY A 480 -6.36 -13.44 6.18
C GLY A 480 -6.03 -13.21 4.70
N SER A 481 -5.73 -11.97 4.35
CA SER A 481 -5.23 -11.57 3.02
C SER A 481 -3.72 -11.41 3.04
N ILE A 482 -3.02 -11.92 2.02
CA ILE A 482 -1.55 -11.76 1.86
C ILE A 482 -1.15 -10.40 1.26
N SER A 483 -2.14 -9.60 0.84
CA SER A 483 -1.95 -8.23 0.38
C SER A 483 -3.17 -7.42 0.76
N ALA A 484 -2.99 -6.49 1.70
CA ALA A 484 -4.09 -5.66 2.18
C ALA A 484 -4.24 -4.39 1.33
N GLU A 485 -3.14 -3.70 1.04
CA GLU A 485 -3.12 -2.40 0.35
C GLU A 485 -2.16 -2.36 -0.84
N HIS A 486 -1.02 -3.06 -0.78
CA HIS A 486 0.06 -2.87 -1.76
C HIS A 486 -0.21 -3.49 -3.15
N GLY A 487 -1.27 -4.28 -3.29
CA GLY A 487 -1.60 -5.00 -4.52
C GLY A 487 -0.79 -6.28 -4.72
N LEU A 488 -0.83 -6.84 -5.92
CA LEU A 488 -0.19 -8.12 -6.26
C LEU A 488 1.03 -7.94 -7.15
N GLY A 489 0.94 -7.07 -8.16
CA GLY A 489 1.99 -6.78 -9.11
C GLY A 489 2.66 -8.02 -9.71
N GLN A 490 3.99 -7.99 -9.78
CA GLN A 490 4.86 -9.12 -10.10
C GLN A 490 5.12 -10.01 -8.88
N SER A 491 5.15 -9.41 -7.67
CA SER A 491 5.60 -10.10 -6.46
C SER A 491 4.67 -11.21 -5.98
N LYS A 492 3.35 -11.06 -6.17
CA LYS A 492 2.34 -11.91 -5.51
C LYS A 492 1.33 -12.51 -6.49
N ASN A 493 1.45 -12.30 -7.80
CA ASN A 493 0.50 -12.82 -8.79
C ASN A 493 0.43 -14.36 -8.78
N GLU A 494 1.55 -15.06 -8.60
CA GLU A 494 1.58 -16.53 -8.53
C GLU A 494 0.83 -17.10 -7.33
N TYR A 495 0.67 -16.30 -6.27
CA TYR A 495 -0.10 -16.71 -5.08
C TYR A 495 -1.61 -16.69 -5.31
N LEU A 496 -2.13 -15.95 -6.31
CA LEU A 496 -3.58 -15.87 -6.57
C LEU A 496 -4.22 -17.24 -6.77
N GLY A 497 -3.60 -18.10 -7.57
CA GLY A 497 -4.09 -19.44 -7.85
C GLY A 497 -4.13 -20.33 -6.61
N ARG A 498 -3.46 -19.95 -5.51
CA ARG A 498 -3.44 -20.65 -4.22
C ARG A 498 -4.43 -20.06 -3.22
N ILE A 499 -4.75 -18.76 -3.32
CA ILE A 499 -5.55 -18.04 -2.32
C ILE A 499 -7.01 -17.79 -2.77
N LYS A 500 -7.29 -17.77 -4.08
CA LYS A 500 -8.63 -17.55 -4.60
C LYS A 500 -9.28 -18.85 -5.04
N GLU A 501 -10.59 -18.93 -4.83
CA GLU A 501 -11.38 -20.02 -5.38
C GLU A 501 -11.34 -20.02 -6.91
N LYS A 502 -11.42 -21.23 -7.49
CA LYS A 502 -11.33 -21.44 -8.94
C LYS A 502 -12.30 -20.58 -9.74
N ASN A 503 -13.56 -20.49 -9.32
CA ASN A 503 -14.58 -19.71 -10.04
C ASN A 503 -14.31 -18.20 -9.98
N ALA A 504 -13.75 -17.70 -8.87
CA ALA A 504 -13.35 -16.30 -8.74
C ALA A 504 -12.16 -16.00 -9.67
N MET A 505 -11.18 -16.92 -9.74
CA MET A 505 -10.06 -16.82 -10.68
C MET A 505 -10.53 -16.79 -12.13
N GLU A 506 -11.41 -17.72 -12.52
CA GLU A 506 -11.98 -17.78 -13.87
C GLU A 506 -12.75 -16.50 -14.22
N ALA A 507 -13.53 -15.96 -13.29
CA ALA A 507 -14.24 -14.70 -13.49
C ALA A 507 -13.27 -13.53 -13.73
N MET A 508 -12.17 -13.43 -12.98
CA MET A 508 -11.16 -12.38 -13.18
C MET A 508 -10.48 -12.51 -14.55
N LEU A 509 -10.14 -13.73 -14.97
CA LEU A 509 -9.56 -13.99 -16.29
C LEU A 509 -10.56 -13.64 -17.41
N ASN A 510 -11.83 -13.97 -17.26
CA ASN A 510 -12.88 -13.59 -18.22
C ASN A 510 -13.05 -12.07 -18.33
N VAL A 511 -12.95 -11.35 -17.21
CA VAL A 511 -12.95 -9.88 -17.21
C VAL A 511 -11.73 -9.34 -17.97
N LYS A 512 -10.54 -9.89 -17.70
CA LYS A 512 -9.30 -9.51 -18.41
C LYS A 512 -9.44 -9.73 -19.92
N GLU A 513 -9.94 -10.88 -20.35
CA GLU A 513 -10.14 -11.22 -21.76
C GLU A 513 -11.12 -10.26 -22.46
N VAL A 514 -12.19 -9.83 -21.78
CA VAL A 514 -13.17 -8.88 -22.34
C VAL A 514 -12.56 -7.51 -22.61
N PHE A 515 -11.70 -7.02 -21.70
CA PHE A 515 -11.10 -5.69 -21.84
C PHE A 515 -9.82 -5.70 -22.67
N ASP A 516 -8.98 -6.72 -22.54
CA ASP A 516 -7.66 -6.82 -23.14
C ASP A 516 -7.41 -8.20 -23.79
N PRO A 517 -8.12 -8.55 -24.88
CA PRO A 517 -7.99 -9.86 -25.54
C PRO A 517 -6.62 -10.09 -26.19
N ASN A 518 -5.84 -9.02 -26.42
CA ASN A 518 -4.49 -9.12 -26.96
C ASN A 518 -3.42 -9.16 -25.86
N GLY A 519 -3.80 -9.04 -24.59
CA GLY A 519 -2.90 -9.07 -23.45
C GLY A 519 -1.85 -7.96 -23.44
N ILE A 520 -2.12 -6.80 -24.05
CA ILE A 520 -1.14 -5.72 -24.12
C ILE A 520 -1.03 -4.94 -22.80
N MET A 521 -2.04 -5.00 -21.93
CA MET A 521 -2.09 -4.18 -20.72
C MET A 521 -1.42 -4.84 -19.53
N ASN A 522 -0.30 -4.25 -19.14
CA ASN A 522 0.52 -4.62 -18.00
C ASN A 522 0.79 -6.14 -17.91
N PRO A 523 1.33 -6.75 -18.99
CA PRO A 523 1.43 -8.20 -19.13
C PRO A 523 2.31 -8.83 -18.05
N GLY A 524 2.00 -10.08 -17.70
CA GLY A 524 2.74 -10.86 -16.71
C GLY A 524 2.53 -10.44 -15.25
N LYS A 525 1.52 -9.60 -14.96
CA LYS A 525 1.26 -9.02 -13.64
C LYS A 525 -0.20 -9.11 -13.24
N PHE A 526 -0.44 -8.89 -11.96
CA PHE A 526 -1.71 -8.96 -11.25
C PHE A 526 -2.33 -10.36 -11.27
N LEU A 527 -2.65 -10.93 -12.43
CA LEU A 527 -3.12 -12.30 -12.59
C LEU A 527 -1.96 -13.26 -12.94
N PRO A 528 -2.05 -14.54 -12.56
CA PRO A 528 -1.11 -15.56 -13.01
C PRO A 528 -1.28 -15.83 -14.52
N ASN A 529 -0.19 -16.22 -15.19
CA ASN A 529 -0.17 -16.50 -16.62
C ASN A 529 -0.82 -17.82 -17.03
#